data_AF-A0A6M0AVM9-F1
#
_entry.id   AF-A0A6M0AVM9-F1
#
_cell.length_a   1.000
_cell.length_b   1.000
_cell.length_c   1.000
_cell.angle_alpha   90.00
_cell.angle_beta   90.00
_cell.angle_gamma   90.00
#
_symmetry.space_group_name_H-M   'P 1'
#
loop_
_entity.id
_entity.type
_entity.pdbx_description
1 polymer ?
#
loop_
_entity_poly.entity_id
_entity_poly.type
_entity_poly.pdbx_seq_one_letter_code
_entity_poly.pdbx_strand_id
1 'polypeptide(L)'
;NVCGAVTSCCEGVPEVCLYFDSTLMRGNRTVKTNASEFKAFSTPNYPNIGEYGLDFDVDNKVVRPLPTDPSLALSVKGEPAYDALSAQLTYINDNINSITILPFSAFPAYYDVSADPNTSVLGDMLAACINQGVDGLILESYGAGNFPSGNPDTPENGAIYKVLDEADNNGTVIVDCTQVLSGIVNSQTYAAGSWLSQVGAVGAYDMTPIAAATKLTYLKLLAKYYNWDQYKIKELMMTNLVGEIMDVNVLDARGEGFLAPGETIMALDGTAILTNEPGQGPVLTGTSLEEPFVFLEDPSSAKLPGQLHMQEDGQLIFYDRDNQAVYQAGGEPDPDTRSSKLILEGETTDGGTKLYIENYGKEPFYIYPEQSDAKGKNKSQGKGKHKSQGKGKKK
;
A
#
# COMPACT_ATOMS: atom_id res chain seq x y z
N ASN A 1 26.75 -2.02 -18.42
CA ASN A 1 25.33 -1.73 -18.72
C ASN A 1 24.72 -2.71 -19.71
N VAL A 2 24.98 -2.67 -21.02
CA VAL A 2 24.30 -3.57 -21.97
C VAL A 2 24.53 -5.06 -21.67
N CYS A 3 25.79 -5.50 -21.50
CA CYS A 3 26.06 -6.92 -21.21
C CYS A 3 25.37 -7.38 -19.92
N GLY A 4 25.44 -6.56 -18.86
CA GLY A 4 24.78 -6.86 -17.60
C GLY A 4 23.26 -6.90 -17.70
N ALA A 5 22.65 -5.98 -18.46
CA ALA A 5 21.21 -6.01 -18.73
C ALA A 5 20.80 -7.28 -19.49
N VAL A 6 21.59 -7.71 -20.47
CA VAL A 6 21.37 -8.98 -21.19
C VAL A 6 21.47 -10.16 -20.23
N THR A 7 22.48 -10.20 -19.36
CA THR A 7 22.59 -11.24 -18.33
C THR A 7 21.39 -11.24 -17.40
N SER A 8 20.94 -10.08 -16.92
CA SER A 8 19.74 -9.96 -16.10
C SER A 8 18.48 -10.50 -16.79
N CYS A 9 18.33 -10.29 -18.10
CA CYS A 9 17.24 -10.89 -18.87
C CYS A 9 17.31 -12.41 -18.93
N CYS A 10 18.52 -12.99 -18.95
CA CYS A 10 18.71 -14.44 -18.97
C CYS A 10 18.31 -15.14 -17.66
N GLU A 11 18.28 -14.41 -16.53
CA GLU A 11 17.80 -14.94 -15.24
C GLU A 11 16.27 -15.05 -15.16
N GLY A 12 15.53 -14.48 -16.11
CA GLY A 12 14.08 -14.64 -16.18
C GLY A 12 13.30 -13.87 -15.11
N VAL A 13 13.85 -12.78 -14.58
CA VAL A 13 13.14 -11.86 -13.67
C VAL A 13 11.85 -11.34 -14.34
N PRO A 14 10.65 -11.66 -13.82
CA PRO A 14 9.38 -11.40 -14.50
C PRO A 14 8.86 -9.97 -14.23
N GLU A 15 9.74 -8.97 -14.32
CA GLU A 15 9.43 -7.58 -13.97
C GLU A 15 10.04 -6.58 -14.95
N VAL A 16 9.47 -5.38 -15.01
CA VAL A 16 10.11 -4.25 -15.69
C VAL A 16 11.18 -3.68 -14.78
N CYS A 17 12.44 -3.87 -15.17
CA CYS A 17 13.60 -3.48 -14.38
C CYS A 17 14.44 -2.38 -15.06
N LEU A 18 15.23 -1.67 -14.27
CA LEU A 18 16.30 -0.80 -14.73
C LEU A 18 17.65 -1.43 -14.33
N TYR A 19 18.52 -1.66 -15.30
CA TYR A 19 19.90 -2.10 -15.05
C TYR A 19 20.88 -0.96 -15.29
N PHE A 20 21.68 -0.62 -14.28
CA PHE A 20 22.75 0.38 -14.40
C PHE A 20 23.85 0.11 -13.39
N ASP A 21 25.11 0.32 -13.80
CA ASP A 21 26.28 0.27 -12.91
C ASP A 21 26.34 -1.00 -12.04
N SER A 22 26.31 -2.16 -12.69
CA SER A 22 26.31 -3.48 -12.04
C SER A 22 25.10 -3.81 -11.17
N THR A 23 24.06 -2.96 -11.12
CA THR A 23 22.87 -3.18 -10.30
C THR A 23 21.61 -3.33 -11.16
N LEU A 24 20.80 -4.34 -10.85
CA LEU A 24 19.43 -4.50 -11.35
C LEU A 24 18.45 -3.98 -10.28
N MET A 25 17.58 -3.04 -10.66
CA MET A 25 16.61 -2.38 -9.77
C MET A 25 15.20 -2.53 -10.33
N ARG A 26 14.19 -2.59 -9.45
CA ARG A 26 12.79 -2.54 -9.88
C ARG A 26 12.50 -1.19 -10.54
N GLY A 27 11.95 -1.21 -11.76
CA GLY A 27 11.84 -0.01 -12.60
C GLY A 27 11.03 1.11 -11.94
N ASN A 28 9.84 0.80 -11.43
CA ASN A 28 8.94 1.76 -10.76
C ASN A 28 9.38 2.18 -9.35
N ARG A 29 10.52 1.67 -8.86
CA ARG A 29 11.17 2.12 -7.61
C ARG A 29 12.43 2.97 -7.86
N THR A 30 12.84 3.09 -9.12
CA THR A 30 14.12 3.68 -9.48
C THR A 30 14.00 5.15 -9.82
N VAL A 31 14.92 5.96 -9.27
CA VAL A 31 15.10 7.38 -9.61
C VAL A 31 16.54 7.66 -9.96
N LYS A 32 16.76 8.64 -10.84
CA LYS A 32 18.10 9.14 -11.14
C LYS A 32 18.53 10.12 -10.05
N THR A 33 19.39 9.70 -9.14
CA THR A 33 19.86 10.50 -7.98
C THR A 33 21.17 11.22 -8.22
N ASN A 34 21.92 10.85 -9.26
CA ASN A 34 23.15 11.54 -9.63
C ASN A 34 23.21 11.84 -11.13
N ALA A 35 23.54 13.07 -11.49
CA ALA A 35 23.62 13.52 -12.88
C ALA A 35 25.00 13.26 -13.53
N SER A 36 26.04 12.98 -12.75
CA SER A 36 27.44 12.95 -13.19
C SER A 36 28.15 11.62 -12.90
N GLU A 37 27.78 10.92 -11.84
CA GLU A 37 28.42 9.65 -11.46
C GLU A 37 27.89 8.46 -12.25
N PHE A 38 28.71 7.43 -12.40
CA PHE A 38 28.30 6.14 -12.97
C PHE A 38 27.21 5.47 -12.13
N LYS A 39 27.22 5.65 -10.80
CA LYS A 39 26.09 5.25 -9.94
C LYS A 39 24.98 6.30 -9.99
N ALA A 40 24.37 6.45 -11.16
CA ALA A 40 23.41 7.52 -11.45
C ALA A 40 22.00 7.26 -10.91
N PHE A 41 21.64 5.99 -10.73
CA PHE A 41 20.30 5.54 -10.36
C PHE A 41 20.31 4.83 -9.01
N SER A 42 19.21 4.95 -8.28
CA SER A 42 19.01 4.29 -7.01
C SER A 42 17.54 3.94 -6.79
N THR A 43 17.31 2.94 -5.94
CA THR A 43 16.00 2.55 -5.43
C THR A 43 15.94 2.87 -3.93
N PRO A 44 15.56 4.10 -3.54
CA PRO A 44 15.73 4.58 -2.17
C PRO A 44 14.79 3.93 -1.14
N ASN A 45 13.72 3.28 -1.61
CA ASN A 45 12.67 2.69 -0.77
C ASN A 45 12.45 1.19 -1.05
N TYR A 46 13.30 0.55 -1.85
CA TYR A 46 13.19 -0.88 -2.13
C TYR A 46 14.58 -1.49 -2.38
N PRO A 47 14.87 -2.73 -1.97
CA PRO A 47 16.14 -3.38 -2.25
C PRO A 47 16.45 -3.50 -3.75
N ASN A 48 17.73 -3.66 -4.08
CA ASN A 48 18.13 -4.05 -5.44
C ASN A 48 17.65 -5.48 -5.72
N ILE A 49 17.24 -5.76 -6.95
CA ILE A 49 16.84 -7.10 -7.38
C ILE A 49 18.05 -8.00 -7.59
N GLY A 50 19.15 -7.44 -8.09
CA GLY A 50 20.36 -8.22 -8.35
C GLY A 50 21.59 -7.37 -8.55
N GLU A 51 22.75 -8.02 -8.45
CA GLU A 51 24.06 -7.39 -8.56
C GLU A 51 25.00 -8.22 -9.45
N TYR A 52 25.77 -7.53 -10.27
CA TYR A 52 26.72 -8.11 -11.21
C TYR A 52 28.14 -8.01 -10.63
N GLY A 53 28.60 -9.11 -10.01
CA GLY A 53 29.93 -9.27 -9.46
C GLY A 53 30.81 -10.17 -10.33
N LEU A 54 31.37 -11.24 -9.73
CA LEU A 54 32.03 -12.32 -10.48
C LEU A 54 31.02 -13.11 -11.32
N ASP A 55 29.86 -13.37 -10.71
CA ASP A 55 28.65 -13.90 -11.33
C ASP A 55 27.53 -12.87 -11.12
N PHE A 56 26.42 -13.04 -11.86
CA PHE A 56 25.21 -12.24 -11.64
C PHE A 56 24.34 -12.94 -10.60
N ASP A 57 24.05 -12.25 -9.50
CA ASP A 57 23.25 -12.77 -8.39
C ASP A 57 21.91 -12.05 -8.33
N VAL A 58 20.82 -12.82 -8.18
CA VAL A 58 19.45 -12.31 -8.08
C VAL A 58 18.91 -12.65 -6.71
N ASP A 59 18.47 -11.64 -5.97
CA ASP A 59 17.76 -11.82 -4.72
C ASP A 59 16.29 -12.18 -4.99
N ASN A 60 16.03 -13.48 -5.11
CA ASN A 60 14.69 -14.01 -5.38
C ASN A 60 13.66 -13.65 -4.30
N LYS A 61 14.06 -13.17 -3.11
CA LYS A 61 13.11 -12.75 -2.06
C LYS A 61 12.39 -11.45 -2.41
N VAL A 62 13.00 -10.61 -3.24
CA VAL A 62 12.46 -9.31 -3.63
C VAL A 62 11.91 -9.31 -5.05
N VAL A 63 11.97 -10.45 -5.74
CA VAL A 63 11.40 -10.66 -7.07
C VAL A 63 9.92 -11.01 -6.95
N ARG A 64 9.06 -10.45 -7.81
CA ARG A 64 7.64 -10.82 -7.85
C ARG A 64 7.46 -12.24 -8.39
N PRO A 65 6.53 -13.02 -7.83
CA PRO A 65 6.25 -14.37 -8.32
C PRO A 65 5.64 -14.32 -9.72
N LEU A 66 5.86 -15.40 -10.49
CA LEU A 66 5.14 -15.65 -11.74
C LEU A 66 3.65 -15.88 -11.48
N PRO A 67 2.77 -15.61 -12.47
CA PRO A 67 1.37 -16.01 -12.35
C PRO A 67 1.26 -17.52 -12.13
N THR A 68 0.40 -17.92 -11.20
CA THR A 68 0.16 -19.33 -10.86
C THR A 68 -0.59 -20.09 -11.96
N ASP A 69 -1.34 -19.36 -12.80
CA ASP A 69 -2.05 -19.89 -13.96
C ASP A 69 -1.38 -19.41 -15.27
N PRO A 70 -0.92 -20.33 -16.15
CA PRO A 70 -0.32 -19.99 -17.44
C PRO A 70 -1.23 -19.14 -18.36
N SER A 71 -2.55 -19.20 -18.23
CA SER A 71 -3.49 -18.39 -19.02
C SER A 71 -3.43 -16.89 -18.67
N LEU A 72 -2.86 -16.55 -17.51
CA LEU A 72 -2.59 -15.17 -17.09
C LEU A 72 -1.22 -14.67 -17.56
N ALA A 73 -0.40 -15.54 -18.15
CA ALA A 73 0.93 -15.16 -18.61
C ALA A 73 0.86 -14.28 -19.87
N LEU A 74 1.44 -13.08 -19.79
CA LEU A 74 1.52 -12.13 -20.89
C LEU A 74 2.51 -12.55 -22.01
N SER A 75 3.20 -13.67 -21.83
CA SER A 75 4.12 -14.23 -22.84
C SER A 75 3.42 -15.02 -23.93
N VAL A 76 2.14 -15.37 -23.76
CA VAL A 76 1.39 -16.22 -24.70
C VAL A 76 0.39 -15.38 -25.49
N LYS A 77 0.70 -15.10 -26.76
CA LYS A 77 -0.20 -14.34 -27.65
C LYS A 77 -1.47 -15.13 -27.95
N GLY A 78 -2.62 -14.43 -27.96
CA GLY A 78 -3.92 -15.03 -28.24
C GLY A 78 -4.60 -15.66 -27.01
N GLU A 79 -3.97 -15.63 -25.84
CA GLU A 79 -4.65 -15.91 -24.57
C GLU A 79 -5.45 -14.68 -24.12
N PRO A 80 -6.59 -14.87 -23.42
CA PRO A 80 -7.47 -13.76 -23.01
C PRO A 80 -6.75 -12.64 -22.24
N ALA A 81 -5.76 -12.96 -21.41
CA ALA A 81 -5.00 -11.97 -20.64
C ALA A 81 -4.13 -11.08 -21.55
N TYR A 82 -3.48 -11.67 -22.56
CA TYR A 82 -2.67 -10.92 -23.53
C TYR A 82 -3.53 -9.99 -24.38
N ASP A 83 -4.68 -10.49 -24.86
CA ASP A 83 -5.59 -9.72 -25.70
C ASP A 83 -6.24 -8.57 -24.91
N ALA A 84 -6.64 -8.81 -23.66
CA ALA A 84 -7.14 -7.78 -22.76
C ALA A 84 -6.11 -6.67 -22.50
N LEU A 85 -4.85 -7.04 -22.20
CA LEU A 85 -3.77 -6.06 -22.03
C LEU A 85 -3.49 -5.29 -23.32
N SER A 86 -3.49 -5.96 -24.47
CA SER A 86 -3.25 -5.32 -25.78
C SER A 86 -4.32 -4.27 -26.10
N ALA A 87 -5.59 -4.55 -25.79
CA ALA A 87 -6.69 -3.61 -25.94
C ALA A 87 -6.53 -2.40 -25.01
N GLN A 88 -6.19 -2.63 -23.73
CA GLN A 88 -5.91 -1.55 -22.77
C GLN A 88 -4.76 -0.66 -23.25
N LEU A 89 -3.63 -1.24 -23.68
CA LEU A 89 -2.46 -0.49 -24.13
C LEU A 89 -2.74 0.32 -25.39
N THR A 90 -3.56 -0.22 -26.31
CA THR A 90 -4.02 0.53 -27.49
C THR A 90 -4.83 1.75 -27.08
N TYR A 91 -5.82 1.56 -26.18
CA TYR A 91 -6.61 2.67 -25.65
C TYR A 91 -5.75 3.72 -24.96
N ILE A 92 -4.81 3.30 -24.11
CA ILE A 92 -3.87 4.19 -23.42
C ILE A 92 -3.06 5.00 -24.43
N ASN A 93 -2.45 4.35 -25.41
CA ASN A 93 -1.64 5.01 -26.43
C ASN A 93 -2.44 6.11 -27.17
N ASP A 94 -3.69 5.83 -27.51
CA ASP A 94 -4.53 6.76 -28.26
C ASP A 94 -5.03 7.94 -27.40
N ASN A 95 -5.07 7.78 -26.07
CA ASN A 95 -5.70 8.73 -25.15
C ASN A 95 -4.73 9.34 -24.12
N ILE A 96 -3.44 8.98 -24.11
CA ILE A 96 -2.51 9.40 -23.05
C ILE A 96 -2.40 10.92 -22.90
N ASN A 97 -2.50 11.66 -24.01
CA ASN A 97 -2.48 13.13 -24.01
C ASN A 97 -3.78 13.78 -23.52
N SER A 98 -4.81 12.99 -23.20
CA SER A 98 -6.09 13.47 -22.65
C SER A 98 -6.11 13.54 -21.12
N ILE A 99 -5.00 13.17 -20.48
CA ILE A 99 -4.83 13.20 -19.02
C ILE A 99 -3.67 14.15 -18.68
N THR A 100 -3.94 15.11 -17.81
CA THR A 100 -2.92 16.04 -17.31
C THR A 100 -2.67 15.78 -15.82
N ILE A 101 -1.53 15.17 -15.50
CA ILE A 101 -1.07 15.03 -14.11
C ILE A 101 0.02 16.05 -13.83
N LEU A 102 -0.12 16.81 -12.74
CA LEU A 102 0.82 17.86 -12.36
C LEU A 102 1.50 17.54 -11.03
N PRO A 103 2.82 17.30 -11.03
CA PRO A 103 3.63 17.37 -9.82
C PRO A 103 3.73 18.82 -9.33
N PHE A 104 3.52 19.02 -8.04
CA PHE A 104 3.56 20.33 -7.39
C PHE A 104 4.33 20.24 -6.07
N SER A 105 5.56 20.76 -6.06
CA SER A 105 6.41 20.75 -4.87
C SER A 105 6.04 21.87 -3.90
N ALA A 106 5.91 21.54 -2.62
CA ALA A 106 5.85 22.53 -1.56
C ALA A 106 7.15 23.35 -1.49
N PHE A 107 7.05 24.66 -1.34
CA PHE A 107 8.21 25.51 -1.03
C PHE A 107 7.80 26.61 -0.07
N PRO A 108 8.73 27.18 0.74
CA PRO A 108 8.39 28.26 1.65
C PRO A 108 7.86 29.45 0.86
N ALA A 109 6.61 29.83 1.12
CA ALA A 109 5.91 30.86 0.36
C ALA A 109 5.07 31.74 1.29
N TYR A 110 4.85 32.99 0.87
CA TYR A 110 4.03 33.95 1.61
C TYR A 110 2.55 33.56 1.60
N TYR A 111 1.88 33.80 2.72
CA TYR A 111 0.43 33.73 2.87
C TYR A 111 -0.03 34.86 3.80
N ASP A 112 -1.22 35.40 3.56
CA ASP A 112 -1.86 36.42 4.40
C ASP A 112 -3.22 35.92 4.87
N VAL A 113 -3.29 35.55 6.15
CA VAL A 113 -4.52 35.09 6.80
C VAL A 113 -5.47 36.24 7.18
N SER A 114 -5.00 37.49 7.09
CA SER A 114 -5.81 38.68 7.41
C SER A 114 -6.56 39.25 6.19
N ALA A 115 -6.18 38.84 4.98
CA ALA A 115 -6.89 39.17 3.75
C ALA A 115 -8.24 38.43 3.66
N ASP A 116 -9.22 39.02 2.97
CA ASP A 116 -10.54 38.41 2.69
C ASP A 116 -10.81 38.40 1.17
N PRO A 117 -10.78 37.22 0.51
CA PRO A 117 -10.40 35.93 1.08
C PRO A 117 -8.90 35.87 1.42
N ASN A 118 -8.51 34.97 2.33
CA ASN A 118 -7.11 34.71 2.65
C ASN A 118 -6.30 34.47 1.37
N THR A 119 -5.08 34.98 1.31
CA THR A 119 -4.23 34.84 0.11
C THR A 119 -3.04 33.92 0.38
N SER A 120 -2.62 33.17 -0.63
CA SER A 120 -1.43 32.31 -0.56
C SER A 120 -0.82 32.15 -1.94
N VAL A 121 0.49 32.39 -2.06
CA VAL A 121 1.18 32.21 -3.35
C VAL A 121 1.01 30.78 -3.88
N LEU A 122 1.14 29.77 -3.02
CA LEU A 122 0.91 28.38 -3.43
C LEU A 122 -0.54 28.12 -3.79
N GLY A 123 -1.49 28.68 -3.02
CA GLY A 123 -2.92 28.56 -3.30
C GLY A 123 -3.30 29.15 -4.65
N ASP A 124 -2.80 30.34 -4.96
CA ASP A 124 -3.05 31.04 -6.23
C ASP A 124 -2.43 30.26 -7.41
N MET A 125 -1.23 29.71 -7.24
CA MET A 125 -0.58 28.86 -8.24
C MET A 125 -1.37 27.57 -8.48
N LEU A 126 -1.79 26.89 -7.41
CA LEU A 126 -2.61 25.68 -7.51
C LEU A 126 -3.93 25.98 -8.23
N ALA A 127 -4.63 27.04 -7.83
CA ALA A 127 -5.88 27.44 -8.46
C ALA A 127 -5.69 27.74 -9.96
N ALA A 128 -4.62 28.46 -10.32
CA ALA A 128 -4.31 28.75 -11.71
C ALA A 128 -4.06 27.46 -12.53
N CYS A 129 -3.35 26.47 -11.96
CA CYS A 129 -3.13 25.18 -12.58
C CYS A 129 -4.41 24.35 -12.72
N ILE A 130 -5.20 24.23 -11.64
CA ILE A 130 -6.46 23.47 -11.62
C ILE A 130 -7.43 24.04 -12.67
N ASN A 131 -7.51 25.36 -12.80
CA ASN A 131 -8.34 26.05 -13.79
C ASN A 131 -7.94 25.76 -15.25
N GLN A 132 -6.76 25.18 -15.52
CA GLN A 132 -6.38 24.69 -16.85
C GLN A 132 -6.89 23.27 -17.15
N GLY A 133 -7.57 22.61 -16.22
CA GLY A 133 -8.11 21.26 -16.40
C GLY A 133 -7.11 20.15 -16.05
N VAL A 134 -6.48 20.25 -14.88
CA VAL A 134 -5.61 19.19 -14.35
C VAL A 134 -6.48 18.01 -13.87
N ASP A 135 -6.14 16.80 -14.29
CA ASP A 135 -6.83 15.55 -13.93
C ASP A 135 -6.38 14.96 -12.58
N GLY A 136 -5.15 15.31 -12.16
CA GLY A 136 -4.60 14.90 -10.89
C GLY A 136 -3.36 15.67 -10.47
N LEU A 137 -3.17 15.77 -9.16
CA LEU A 137 -2.07 16.49 -8.52
C LEU A 137 -1.20 15.52 -7.74
N ILE A 138 0.12 15.59 -7.95
CA ILE A 138 1.11 14.94 -7.10
C ILE A 138 1.71 16.02 -6.21
N LEU A 139 1.24 16.13 -4.97
CA LEU A 139 1.80 17.06 -4.00
C LEU A 139 3.12 16.48 -3.51
N GLU A 140 4.23 17.18 -3.72
CA GLU A 140 5.50 16.79 -3.11
C GLU A 140 5.64 17.59 -1.81
N SER A 141 5.18 17.00 -0.73
CA SER A 141 5.15 17.55 0.62
C SER A 141 6.49 17.45 1.34
N TYR A 142 6.63 18.19 2.43
CA TYR A 142 7.84 18.10 3.26
C TYR A 142 7.86 16.86 4.15
N GLY A 143 9.05 16.27 4.31
CA GLY A 143 9.30 15.24 5.31
C GLY A 143 8.35 14.06 5.18
N ALA A 144 7.53 13.82 6.20
CA ALA A 144 6.62 12.69 6.26
C ALA A 144 5.23 12.94 5.60
N GLY A 145 5.05 14.01 4.82
CA GLY A 145 3.74 14.34 4.19
C GLY A 145 3.09 15.62 4.71
N ASN A 146 3.89 16.65 5.02
CA ASN A 146 3.36 17.93 5.49
C ASN A 146 3.27 18.94 4.34
N PHE A 147 2.04 19.28 3.94
CA PHE A 147 1.76 20.35 2.97
C PHE A 147 1.11 21.55 3.69
N PRO A 148 1.47 22.80 3.35
CA PRO A 148 0.84 23.97 3.97
C PRO A 148 -0.64 24.09 3.58
N SER A 149 -1.52 24.32 4.57
CA SER A 149 -2.95 24.59 4.35
C SER A 149 -3.23 26.03 3.89
N GLY A 150 -2.27 26.95 4.09
CA GLY A 150 -2.46 28.39 3.91
C GLY A 150 -3.07 29.09 5.14
N ASN A 151 -3.30 28.35 6.24
CA ASN A 151 -3.62 28.89 7.55
C ASN A 151 -3.16 27.89 8.63
N PRO A 152 -2.09 28.18 9.39
CA PRO A 152 -1.48 27.22 10.31
C PRO A 152 -2.36 26.88 11.51
N ASP A 153 -3.26 27.79 11.91
CA ASP A 153 -4.07 27.65 13.12
C ASP A 153 -5.43 26.98 12.82
N THR A 154 -5.97 27.21 11.63
CA THR A 154 -7.27 26.67 11.18
C THR A 154 -7.18 26.25 9.71
N PRO A 155 -6.71 25.01 9.42
CA PRO A 155 -6.48 24.53 8.05
C PRO A 155 -7.66 24.74 7.10
N GLU A 156 -8.89 24.46 7.54
CA GLU A 156 -10.14 24.60 6.78
C GLU A 156 -10.40 26.03 6.28
N ASN A 157 -9.85 27.04 6.96
CA ASN A 157 -9.93 28.44 6.55
C ASN A 157 -8.81 28.85 5.59
N GLY A 158 -7.81 27.98 5.39
CA GLY A 158 -6.63 28.24 4.58
C GLY A 158 -6.93 28.28 3.07
N ALA A 159 -6.23 29.16 2.36
CA ALA A 159 -6.42 29.34 0.92
C ALA A 159 -6.08 28.06 0.12
N ILE A 160 -5.06 27.30 0.55
CA ILE A 160 -4.65 26.08 -0.13
C ILE A 160 -5.66 24.96 0.14
N TYR A 161 -6.14 24.83 1.39
CA TYR A 161 -7.19 23.88 1.75
C TYR A 161 -8.39 24.03 0.81
N LYS A 162 -8.93 25.25 0.68
CA LYS A 162 -10.13 25.52 -0.12
C LYS A 162 -9.94 25.16 -1.59
N VAL A 163 -8.77 25.47 -2.15
CA VAL A 163 -8.44 25.15 -3.54
C VAL A 163 -8.35 23.65 -3.77
N LEU A 164 -7.75 22.89 -2.84
CA LEU A 164 -7.65 21.44 -2.96
C LEU A 164 -9.00 20.74 -2.73
N ASP A 165 -9.79 21.20 -1.77
CA ASP A 165 -11.16 20.71 -1.53
C ASP A 165 -12.04 20.90 -2.78
N GLU A 166 -12.00 22.08 -3.40
CA GLU A 166 -12.70 22.33 -4.65
C GLU A 166 -12.18 21.45 -5.80
N ALA A 167 -10.86 21.22 -5.87
CA ALA A 167 -10.27 20.36 -6.90
C ALA A 167 -10.74 18.91 -6.80
N ASP A 168 -10.77 18.33 -5.59
CA ASP A 168 -11.24 16.96 -5.36
C ASP A 168 -12.72 16.80 -5.72
N ASN A 169 -13.55 17.76 -5.31
CA ASN A 169 -14.98 17.82 -5.65
C ASN A 169 -15.23 17.94 -7.15
N ASN A 170 -14.28 18.52 -7.90
CA ASN A 170 -14.33 18.65 -9.35
C ASN A 170 -13.67 17.48 -10.12
N GLY A 171 -13.26 16.40 -9.44
CA GLY A 171 -12.73 15.20 -10.07
C GLY A 171 -11.20 15.14 -10.24
N THR A 172 -10.47 16.11 -9.67
CA THR A 172 -9.01 16.10 -9.61
C THR A 172 -8.57 15.12 -8.53
N VAL A 173 -7.80 14.09 -8.87
CA VAL A 173 -7.28 13.16 -7.86
C VAL A 173 -6.01 13.74 -7.25
N ILE A 174 -5.99 13.91 -5.93
CA ILE A 174 -4.86 14.48 -5.20
C ILE A 174 -4.09 13.36 -4.51
N VAL A 175 -2.79 13.30 -4.74
CA VAL A 175 -1.89 12.28 -4.19
C VAL A 175 -0.75 12.97 -3.46
N ASP A 176 -0.57 12.65 -2.18
CA ASP A 176 0.47 13.20 -1.32
C ASP A 176 1.73 12.32 -1.35
N CYS A 177 2.81 12.88 -1.89
CA CYS A 177 4.16 12.34 -1.93
C CYS A 177 5.09 13.13 -0.99
N THR A 178 6.28 12.60 -0.74
CA THR A 178 7.35 13.36 -0.10
C THR A 178 8.35 13.88 -1.12
N GLN A 179 8.93 15.05 -0.85
CA GLN A 179 10.12 15.55 -1.55
C GLN A 179 11.39 14.77 -1.20
N VAL A 180 11.39 14.07 -0.07
CA VAL A 180 12.57 13.34 0.40
C VAL A 180 12.73 12.08 -0.44
N LEU A 181 13.97 11.78 -0.83
CA LEU A 181 14.25 10.62 -1.67
C LEU A 181 13.86 9.29 -1.01
N SER A 182 13.98 9.19 0.32
CA SER A 182 13.72 7.96 1.08
C SER A 182 12.82 8.24 2.29
N GLY A 183 11.98 7.26 2.62
CA GLY A 183 10.99 7.34 3.69
C GLY A 183 9.57 7.08 3.19
N ILE A 184 8.63 7.03 4.13
CA ILE A 184 7.21 6.77 3.88
C ILE A 184 6.44 8.05 4.22
N VAL A 185 5.56 8.49 3.32
CA VAL A 185 4.53 9.48 3.66
C VAL A 185 3.57 8.86 4.66
N ASN A 186 3.52 9.42 5.85
CA ASN A 186 2.58 9.08 6.89
C ASN A 186 1.82 10.34 7.29
N SER A 187 0.70 10.58 6.60
CA SER A 187 -0.14 11.77 6.72
C SER A 187 -0.69 12.02 8.14
N GLN A 188 -0.55 11.07 9.07
CA GLN A 188 -1.09 11.16 10.42
C GLN A 188 -0.06 11.41 11.53
N THR A 189 1.25 11.34 11.28
CA THR A 189 2.24 11.52 12.37
C THR A 189 2.44 12.98 12.80
N TYR A 190 1.92 13.95 12.03
CA TYR A 190 2.00 15.38 12.34
C TYR A 190 0.66 16.09 12.09
N ALA A 191 0.27 16.98 13.01
CA ALA A 191 -0.96 17.79 12.91
C ALA A 191 -1.04 18.67 11.63
N ALA A 192 0.07 18.88 10.92
CA ALA A 192 0.12 19.60 9.66
C ALA A 192 -0.25 18.75 8.43
N GLY A 193 -0.33 17.42 8.55
CA GLY A 193 -0.74 16.48 7.48
C GLY A 193 -2.17 15.93 7.64
N SER A 194 -2.78 16.04 8.84
CA SER A 194 -4.10 15.47 9.13
C SER A 194 -5.27 16.10 8.35
N TRP A 195 -5.05 17.26 7.73
CA TRP A 195 -6.07 17.93 6.93
C TRP A 195 -6.08 17.50 5.47
N LEU A 196 -5.00 16.90 4.95
CA LEU A 196 -4.94 16.48 3.54
C LEU A 196 -5.99 15.40 3.22
N SER A 197 -6.23 14.48 4.16
CA SER A 197 -7.30 13.49 4.01
C SER A 197 -8.70 14.12 4.02
N GLN A 198 -8.87 15.27 4.70
CA GLN A 198 -10.15 15.99 4.77
C GLN A 198 -10.51 16.64 3.43
N VAL A 199 -9.51 16.99 2.61
CA VAL A 199 -9.70 17.46 1.22
C VAL A 199 -9.62 16.31 0.19
N GLY A 200 -9.75 15.06 0.66
CA GLY A 200 -9.80 13.88 -0.20
C GLY A 200 -8.46 13.44 -0.79
N ALA A 201 -7.34 13.99 -0.35
CA ALA A 201 -6.02 13.55 -0.81
C ALA A 201 -5.67 12.16 -0.25
N VAL A 202 -5.00 11.35 -1.07
CA VAL A 202 -4.51 10.01 -0.71
C VAL A 202 -3.00 9.95 -0.62
N GLY A 203 -2.47 9.11 0.27
CA GLY A 203 -1.03 8.93 0.42
C GLY A 203 -0.42 8.12 -0.72
N ALA A 204 0.76 8.56 -1.18
CA ALA A 204 1.62 7.78 -2.08
C ALA A 204 2.58 6.84 -1.33
N TYR A 205 2.59 6.91 0.00
CA TYR A 205 3.47 6.16 0.89
C TYR A 205 4.94 6.30 0.50
N ASP A 206 5.55 5.23 0.01
CA ASP A 206 6.96 5.15 -0.36
C ASP A 206 7.18 5.11 -1.89
N MET A 207 6.13 5.39 -2.67
CA MET A 207 6.29 5.65 -4.10
C MET A 207 7.18 6.86 -4.32
N THR A 208 8.00 6.80 -5.36
CA THR A 208 8.67 7.99 -5.89
C THR A 208 7.61 8.90 -6.54
N PRO A 209 7.76 10.24 -6.51
CA PRO A 209 6.79 11.15 -7.14
C PRO A 209 6.53 10.82 -8.63
N ILE A 210 7.56 10.38 -9.35
CA ILE A 210 7.41 9.98 -10.75
C ILE A 210 6.64 8.65 -10.91
N ALA A 211 6.80 7.71 -9.99
CA ALA A 211 5.99 6.48 -9.97
C ALA A 211 4.53 6.79 -9.66
N ALA A 212 4.26 7.67 -8.69
CA ALA A 212 2.92 8.12 -8.36
C ALA A 212 2.26 8.85 -9.55
N ALA A 213 2.97 9.76 -10.22
CA ALA A 213 2.48 10.44 -11.41
C ALA A 213 2.16 9.47 -12.56
N THR A 214 3.04 8.49 -12.79
CA THR A 214 2.87 7.47 -13.83
C THR A 214 1.67 6.58 -13.52
N LYS A 215 1.55 6.11 -12.27
CA LYS A 215 0.44 5.29 -11.79
C LYS A 215 -0.89 6.03 -11.90
N LEU A 216 -0.94 7.30 -11.49
CA LEU A 216 -2.17 8.10 -11.58
C LEU A 216 -2.59 8.35 -13.03
N THR A 217 -1.63 8.62 -13.92
CA THR A 217 -1.90 8.76 -15.37
C THR A 217 -2.53 7.47 -15.91
N TYR A 218 -1.94 6.32 -15.60
CA TYR A 218 -2.43 5.02 -16.01
C TYR A 218 -3.84 4.73 -15.46
N LEU A 219 -4.07 4.96 -14.16
CA LEU A 219 -5.35 4.71 -13.51
C LEU A 219 -6.47 5.64 -14.01
N LYS A 220 -6.18 6.90 -14.32
CA LYS A 220 -7.19 7.82 -14.90
C LYS A 220 -7.61 7.38 -16.31
N LEU A 221 -6.70 6.84 -17.11
CA LEU A 221 -7.03 6.24 -18.42
C LEU A 221 -7.85 4.96 -18.26
N LEU A 222 -7.46 4.08 -17.34
CA LEU A 222 -8.23 2.87 -17.05
C LEU A 222 -9.63 3.19 -16.50
N ALA A 223 -9.76 4.23 -15.69
CA ALA A 223 -11.05 4.66 -15.19
C ALA A 223 -11.98 5.10 -16.32
N LYS A 224 -11.48 5.81 -17.34
CA LYS A 224 -12.26 6.12 -18.56
C LYS A 224 -12.60 4.84 -19.34
N TYR A 225 -11.67 3.90 -19.46
CA TYR A 225 -11.86 2.64 -20.20
C TYR A 225 -12.89 1.71 -19.54
N TYR A 226 -12.85 1.57 -18.22
CA TYR A 226 -13.72 0.68 -17.43
C TYR A 226 -14.92 1.38 -16.80
N ASN A 227 -15.04 2.70 -16.99
CA ASN A 227 -16.05 3.53 -16.34
C ASN A 227 -16.00 3.43 -14.79
N TRP A 228 -14.79 3.54 -14.23
CA TRP A 228 -14.58 3.60 -12.78
C TRP A 228 -14.81 5.01 -12.24
N ASP A 229 -15.25 5.08 -10.99
CA ASP A 229 -15.34 6.32 -10.26
C ASP A 229 -13.98 6.75 -9.66
N GLN A 230 -13.96 7.95 -9.09
CA GLN A 230 -12.79 8.53 -8.43
C GLN A 230 -12.36 7.73 -7.20
N TYR A 231 -13.31 7.09 -6.51
CA TYR A 231 -13.03 6.27 -5.34
C TYR A 231 -12.17 5.06 -5.72
N LYS A 232 -12.51 4.34 -6.78
CA LYS A 232 -11.71 3.21 -7.27
C LYS A 232 -10.31 3.65 -7.71
N ILE A 233 -10.15 4.84 -8.28
CA ILE A 233 -8.82 5.39 -8.60
C ILE A 233 -8.01 5.61 -7.32
N LYS A 234 -8.60 6.25 -6.30
CA LYS A 234 -7.97 6.52 -5.00
C LYS A 234 -7.56 5.20 -4.32
N GLU A 235 -8.45 4.22 -4.27
CA GLU A 235 -8.20 2.86 -3.76
C GLU A 235 -7.01 2.19 -4.48
N LEU A 236 -7.00 2.21 -5.82
CA LEU A 236 -5.93 1.60 -6.62
C LEU A 236 -4.61 2.37 -6.51
N MET A 237 -4.64 3.70 -6.31
CA MET A 237 -3.43 4.49 -6.06
C MET A 237 -2.73 4.04 -4.78
N MET A 238 -3.49 3.70 -3.75
CA MET A 238 -3.00 3.28 -2.44
C MET A 238 -2.68 1.76 -2.37
N THR A 239 -3.16 0.97 -3.33
CA THR A 239 -2.89 -0.48 -3.43
C THR A 239 -1.59 -0.79 -4.18
N ASN A 240 -0.78 -1.73 -3.70
CA ASN A 240 0.36 -2.26 -4.47
C ASN A 240 -0.08 -3.08 -5.69
N LEU A 241 0.10 -2.52 -6.90
CA LEU A 241 -0.30 -3.21 -8.13
C LEU A 241 0.84 -4.02 -8.72
N VAL A 242 1.99 -3.37 -8.87
CA VAL A 242 3.15 -3.89 -9.59
C VAL A 242 4.49 -3.64 -8.89
N GLY A 243 4.46 -3.53 -7.56
CA GLY A 243 5.64 -3.40 -6.72
C GLY A 243 6.14 -1.96 -6.58
N GLU A 244 5.39 -0.96 -7.02
CA GLU A 244 5.73 0.47 -6.99
C GLU A 244 5.65 1.11 -5.60
N ILE A 245 4.88 0.49 -4.71
CA ILE A 245 4.59 0.91 -3.34
C ILE A 245 4.72 -0.31 -2.43
N MET A 246 5.09 -0.13 -1.17
CA MET A 246 5.06 -1.25 -0.22
C MET A 246 3.62 -1.64 0.08
N ASP A 247 3.40 -2.93 0.37
CA ASP A 247 2.14 -3.40 0.92
C ASP A 247 2.01 -2.85 2.34
N VAL A 248 1.40 -1.67 2.44
CA VAL A 248 1.23 -0.97 3.71
C VAL A 248 0.00 -1.46 4.45
N ASN A 249 -1.05 -1.95 3.78
CA ASN A 249 -2.29 -2.41 4.40
C ASN A 249 -2.57 -3.91 4.20
N VAL A 250 -1.66 -4.64 3.56
CA VAL A 250 -1.86 -6.04 3.16
C VAL A 250 -0.73 -6.92 3.66
N LEU A 251 -1.08 -8.13 4.09
CA LEU A 251 -0.15 -9.26 4.26
C LEU A 251 -0.50 -10.32 3.20
N ASP A 252 0.27 -10.39 2.10
CA ASP A 252 0.02 -11.34 1.00
C ASP A 252 0.85 -12.62 1.18
N ALA A 253 0.19 -13.78 1.19
CA ALA A 253 0.85 -15.08 1.37
C ALA A 253 1.88 -15.41 0.27
N ARG A 254 1.80 -14.76 -0.90
CA ARG A 254 2.73 -14.99 -2.03
C ARG A 254 4.04 -14.21 -1.93
N GLY A 255 4.18 -13.31 -0.94
CA GLY A 255 5.37 -12.50 -0.69
C GLY A 255 5.97 -12.73 0.70
N GLU A 256 6.46 -11.67 1.34
CA GLU A 256 6.77 -11.63 2.79
C GLU A 256 5.44 -11.66 3.56
N GLY A 257 4.72 -12.79 3.49
CA GLY A 257 3.42 -12.99 4.12
C GLY A 257 3.50 -13.05 5.64
N PHE A 258 4.41 -12.33 6.28
CA PHE A 258 4.49 -12.23 7.72
C PHE A 258 4.79 -10.82 8.21
N LEU A 259 4.25 -10.49 9.38
CA LEU A 259 4.47 -9.24 10.10
C LEU A 259 5.40 -9.54 11.27
N ALA A 260 6.62 -9.04 11.24
CA ALA A 260 7.63 -9.26 12.27
C ALA A 260 7.34 -8.42 13.53
N PRO A 261 7.99 -8.71 14.68
CA PRO A 261 7.82 -7.91 15.89
C PRO A 261 8.17 -6.43 15.67
N GLY A 262 7.25 -5.54 16.02
CA GLY A 262 7.36 -4.09 15.86
C GLY A 262 6.95 -3.59 14.47
N GLU A 263 6.67 -4.49 13.52
CA GLU A 263 6.19 -4.11 12.20
C GLU A 263 4.69 -3.87 12.20
N THR A 264 4.25 -3.15 11.18
CA THR A 264 2.90 -2.59 11.13
C THR A 264 2.36 -2.65 9.72
N ILE A 265 1.07 -2.98 9.60
CA ILE A 265 0.28 -2.61 8.43
C ILE A 265 -0.77 -1.57 8.84
N MET A 266 -1.10 -0.64 7.97
CA MET A 266 -1.97 0.51 8.20
C MET A 266 -3.00 0.59 7.08
N ALA A 267 -4.25 0.85 7.43
CA ALA A 267 -5.34 1.12 6.48
C ALA A 267 -4.94 2.23 5.49
N LEU A 268 -5.54 2.19 4.31
CA LEU A 268 -5.13 3.09 3.24
C LEU A 268 -5.46 4.58 3.51
N ASP A 269 -6.50 4.84 4.28
CA ASP A 269 -6.84 6.18 4.77
C ASP A 269 -6.13 6.55 6.09
N GLY A 270 -5.29 5.66 6.60
CA GLY A 270 -4.58 5.78 7.86
C GLY A 270 -5.47 5.66 9.11
N THR A 271 -6.77 5.44 8.97
CA THR A 271 -7.69 5.46 10.13
C THR A 271 -7.56 4.23 11.01
N ALA A 272 -6.82 3.21 10.57
CA ALA A 272 -6.56 2.00 11.34
C ALA A 272 -5.14 1.47 11.13
N ILE A 273 -4.58 0.84 12.16
CA ILE A 273 -3.21 0.35 12.22
C ILE A 273 -3.19 -1.00 12.94
N LEU A 274 -2.66 -2.04 12.29
CA LEU A 274 -2.34 -3.33 12.88
C LEU A 274 -0.83 -3.42 13.14
N THR A 275 -0.42 -3.36 14.39
CA THR A 275 0.97 -3.52 14.81
C THR A 275 1.18 -4.89 15.42
N ASN A 276 2.26 -5.59 15.06
CA ASN A 276 2.72 -6.75 15.81
C ASN A 276 3.54 -6.29 17.02
N GLU A 277 2.89 -5.98 18.14
CA GLU A 277 3.55 -5.46 19.34
C GLU A 277 4.47 -6.51 19.99
N PRO A 278 5.78 -6.24 20.19
CA PRO A 278 6.72 -7.23 20.71
C PRO A 278 6.34 -7.84 22.07
N GLY A 279 5.54 -7.12 22.88
CA GLY A 279 5.10 -7.54 24.21
C GLY A 279 3.65 -8.02 24.30
N GLN A 280 2.84 -7.87 23.25
CA GLN A 280 1.41 -8.23 23.26
C GLN A 280 0.97 -9.10 22.07
N GLY A 281 1.79 -9.22 21.02
CA GLY A 281 1.37 -9.81 19.75
C GLY A 281 0.61 -8.80 18.89
N PRO A 282 -0.17 -9.24 17.89
CA PRO A 282 -0.87 -8.33 16.97
C PRO A 282 -1.98 -7.54 17.67
N VAL A 283 -1.98 -6.22 17.46
CA VAL A 283 -2.95 -5.27 18.01
C VAL A 283 -3.43 -4.36 16.90
N LEU A 284 -4.75 -4.35 16.67
CA LEU A 284 -5.42 -3.45 15.76
C LEU A 284 -5.94 -2.23 16.54
N THR A 285 -5.59 -1.05 16.09
CA THR A 285 -6.08 0.25 16.58
C THR A 285 -6.73 1.00 15.43
N GLY A 286 -7.64 1.92 15.73
CA GLY A 286 -8.22 2.80 14.71
C GLY A 286 -9.08 3.89 15.32
N THR A 287 -9.41 4.91 14.53
CA THR A 287 -10.13 6.10 15.00
C THR A 287 -11.56 5.80 15.45
N SER A 288 -12.21 4.77 14.88
CA SER A 288 -13.55 4.28 15.26
C SER A 288 -13.52 3.21 16.34
N LEU A 289 -12.35 2.70 16.73
CA LEU A 289 -12.23 1.68 17.77
C LEU A 289 -12.21 2.37 19.14
N GLU A 290 -13.24 2.14 19.96
CA GLU A 290 -13.25 2.62 21.36
C GLU A 290 -12.09 2.02 22.18
N GLU A 291 -11.74 0.77 21.90
CA GLU A 291 -10.62 0.05 22.51
C GLU A 291 -9.85 -0.73 21.43
N PRO A 292 -8.52 -0.89 21.56
CA PRO A 292 -7.72 -1.71 20.65
C PRO A 292 -8.25 -3.15 20.57
N PHE A 293 -8.32 -3.69 19.35
CA PHE A 293 -8.62 -5.10 19.12
C PHE A 293 -7.33 -5.92 19.21
N VAL A 294 -7.18 -6.67 20.30
CA VAL A 294 -5.99 -7.48 20.59
C VAL A 294 -6.22 -8.92 20.16
N PHE A 295 -5.30 -9.50 19.39
CA PHE A 295 -5.42 -10.87 18.89
C PHE A 295 -5.23 -11.93 19.98
N LEU A 296 -4.35 -11.66 20.95
CA LEU A 296 -4.05 -12.58 22.05
C LEU A 296 -4.79 -12.13 23.32
N GLU A 297 -5.84 -12.86 23.70
CA GLU A 297 -6.60 -12.58 24.95
C GLU A 297 -5.70 -12.67 26.21
N ASP A 298 -4.71 -13.56 26.21
CA ASP A 298 -3.70 -13.70 27.27
C ASP A 298 -2.29 -13.79 26.67
N PRO A 299 -1.63 -12.64 26.41
CA PRO A 299 -0.28 -12.61 25.85
C PRO A 299 0.76 -13.33 26.71
N SER A 300 0.52 -13.45 28.02
CA SER A 300 1.45 -14.11 28.96
C SER A 300 1.56 -15.62 28.73
N SER A 301 0.58 -16.20 28.02
CA SER A 301 0.57 -17.61 27.64
C SER A 301 1.46 -17.92 26.42
N ALA A 302 1.87 -16.90 25.65
CA ALA A 302 2.73 -17.02 24.47
C ALA A 302 4.17 -16.59 24.77
N LYS A 303 5.15 -17.21 24.11
CA LYS A 303 6.56 -16.79 24.22
C LYS A 303 6.86 -15.65 23.24
N LEU A 304 6.40 -14.45 23.54
CA LEU A 304 6.63 -13.26 22.71
C LEU A 304 8.10 -12.82 22.70
N PRO A 305 8.62 -12.12 21.67
CA PRO A 305 7.88 -11.65 20.51
C PRO A 305 7.67 -12.78 19.49
N GLY A 306 6.57 -12.69 18.74
CA GLY A 306 6.19 -13.65 17.71
C GLY A 306 6.01 -12.99 16.35
N GLN A 307 5.61 -13.76 15.34
CA GLN A 307 5.35 -13.28 13.98
C GLN A 307 3.93 -13.64 13.55
N LEU A 308 3.22 -12.71 12.91
CA LEU A 308 1.92 -12.98 12.29
C LEU A 308 2.15 -13.41 10.85
N HIS A 309 1.59 -14.52 10.40
CA HIS A 309 1.81 -15.07 9.06
C HIS A 309 0.49 -15.28 8.33
N MET A 310 0.36 -14.76 7.13
CA MET A 310 -0.68 -15.12 6.16
C MET A 310 -0.22 -16.34 5.35
N GLN A 311 -0.95 -17.44 5.46
CA GLN A 311 -0.68 -18.69 4.76
C GLN A 311 -1.45 -18.75 3.44
N GLU A 312 -0.94 -19.49 2.45
CA GLU A 312 -1.58 -19.66 1.14
C GLU A 312 -2.93 -20.40 1.22
N ASP A 313 -3.17 -21.16 2.29
CA ASP A 313 -4.40 -21.93 2.52
C ASP A 313 -5.55 -21.11 3.12
N GLY A 314 -5.37 -19.79 3.21
CA GLY A 314 -6.35 -18.86 3.76
C GLY A 314 -6.36 -18.78 5.29
N GLN A 315 -5.33 -19.31 5.96
CA GLN A 315 -5.16 -19.17 7.41
C GLN A 315 -4.21 -18.02 7.76
N LEU A 316 -4.59 -17.22 8.75
CA LEU A 316 -3.73 -16.26 9.42
C LEU A 316 -3.28 -16.85 10.75
N ILE A 317 -1.97 -17.00 10.95
CA ILE A 317 -1.39 -17.70 12.11
C ILE A 317 -0.38 -16.80 12.80
N PHE A 318 -0.49 -16.62 14.12
CA PHE A 318 0.58 -16.01 14.91
C PHE A 318 1.44 -17.09 15.56
N TYR A 319 2.73 -17.09 15.24
CA TYR A 319 3.72 -17.98 15.83
C TYR A 319 4.51 -17.25 16.91
N ASP A 320 4.68 -17.84 18.09
CA ASP A 320 5.57 -17.31 19.12
C ASP A 320 7.06 -17.53 18.79
N ARG A 321 7.98 -17.07 19.65
CA ARG A 321 9.45 -17.16 19.38
C ARG A 321 9.98 -18.59 19.24
N ASP A 322 9.22 -19.60 19.68
CA ASP A 322 9.56 -21.02 19.57
C ASP A 322 8.86 -21.67 18.35
N ASN A 323 8.31 -20.85 17.45
CA ASN A 323 7.51 -21.26 16.30
C ASN A 323 6.28 -22.09 16.67
N GLN A 324 5.69 -21.87 17.86
CA GLN A 324 4.41 -22.48 18.21
C GLN A 324 3.26 -21.56 17.76
N ALA A 325 2.29 -22.11 17.05
CA ALA A 325 1.07 -21.38 16.70
C ALA A 325 0.25 -21.11 17.97
N VAL A 326 0.09 -19.84 18.33
CA VAL A 326 -0.64 -19.40 19.54
C VAL A 326 -1.92 -18.62 19.20
N TYR A 327 -2.07 -18.19 17.94
CA TYR A 327 -3.32 -17.68 17.38
C TYR A 327 -3.50 -18.23 15.97
N GLN A 328 -4.76 -18.48 15.59
CA GLN A 328 -5.14 -18.87 14.25
C GLN A 328 -6.53 -18.32 13.94
N ALA A 329 -6.70 -17.74 12.75
CA ALA A 329 -8.00 -17.34 12.22
C ALA A 329 -8.06 -17.52 10.70
N GLY A 330 -9.27 -17.59 10.16
CA GLY A 330 -9.51 -17.86 8.76
C GLY A 330 -10.77 -18.69 8.55
N GLY A 331 -11.18 -18.81 7.28
CA GLY A 331 -12.22 -19.75 6.87
C GLY A 331 -11.77 -21.20 7.00
N GLU A 332 -12.50 -22.13 6.37
CA GLU A 332 -11.97 -23.49 6.22
C GLU A 332 -10.67 -23.46 5.42
N PRO A 333 -9.57 -24.05 5.93
CA PRO A 333 -8.31 -24.12 5.19
C PRO A 333 -8.56 -24.80 3.85
N ASP A 334 -8.10 -24.17 2.78
CA ASP A 334 -8.26 -24.71 1.44
C ASP A 334 -6.88 -24.94 0.81
N PRO A 335 -6.45 -26.20 0.66
CA PRO A 335 -5.15 -26.52 0.08
C PRO A 335 -5.05 -26.15 -1.41
N ASP A 336 -6.18 -25.86 -2.08
CA ASP A 336 -6.24 -25.44 -3.47
C ASP A 336 -6.25 -23.91 -3.63
N THR A 337 -6.43 -23.15 -2.54
CA THR A 337 -6.23 -21.69 -2.56
C THR A 337 -4.73 -21.41 -2.68
N ARG A 338 -4.35 -20.52 -3.60
CA ARG A 338 -2.93 -20.19 -3.94
C ARG A 338 -2.61 -18.71 -3.76
N SER A 339 -3.54 -17.95 -3.18
CA SER A 339 -3.45 -16.50 -3.06
C SER A 339 -4.42 -16.04 -1.99
N SER A 340 -3.90 -15.86 -0.79
CA SER A 340 -4.64 -15.36 0.36
C SER A 340 -3.97 -14.11 0.90
N LYS A 341 -4.79 -13.14 1.30
CA LYS A 341 -4.33 -11.84 1.77
C LYS A 341 -5.03 -11.46 3.05
N LEU A 342 -4.31 -11.00 4.06
CA LEU A 342 -4.90 -10.19 5.12
C LEU A 342 -4.98 -8.76 4.61
N ILE A 343 -6.15 -8.13 4.68
CA ILE A 343 -6.38 -6.76 4.21
C ILE A 343 -6.93 -5.95 5.37
N LEU A 344 -6.29 -4.80 5.62
CA LEU A 344 -6.76 -3.76 6.54
C LEU A 344 -7.39 -2.62 5.72
N GLU A 345 -8.68 -2.40 5.92
CA GLU A 345 -9.43 -1.25 5.41
C GLU A 345 -9.81 -0.31 6.55
N GLY A 346 -9.80 0.98 6.24
CA GLY A 346 -10.19 2.02 7.16
C GLY A 346 -11.65 2.41 7.02
N GLU A 347 -11.98 3.61 7.47
CA GLU A 347 -13.36 4.04 7.71
C GLU A 347 -14.01 4.74 6.52
N THR A 348 -13.20 5.20 5.56
CA THR A 348 -13.69 5.92 4.37
C THR A 348 -14.37 5.01 3.34
N THR A 349 -14.30 3.68 3.53
CA THR A 349 -14.69 2.63 2.59
C THR A 349 -15.96 1.87 3.03
N ASP A 350 -16.96 2.55 3.61
CA ASP A 350 -18.29 2.01 4.00
C ASP A 350 -18.57 1.84 5.52
N GLY A 351 -18.04 2.72 6.38
CA GLY A 351 -18.61 2.93 7.71
C GLY A 351 -17.98 2.17 8.89
N GLY A 352 -16.69 1.86 8.81
CA GLY A 352 -15.90 1.37 9.95
C GLY A 352 -14.64 0.62 9.53
N THR A 353 -13.66 0.56 10.44
CA THR A 353 -12.45 -0.25 10.26
C THR A 353 -12.81 -1.72 9.97
N LYS A 354 -12.18 -2.33 8.96
CA LYS A 354 -12.33 -3.76 8.64
C LYS A 354 -10.96 -4.41 8.52
N LEU A 355 -10.80 -5.58 9.13
CA LEU A 355 -9.64 -6.44 8.96
C LEU A 355 -10.13 -7.81 8.53
N TYR A 356 -9.78 -8.25 7.33
CA TYR A 356 -10.32 -9.48 6.77
C TYR A 356 -9.32 -10.23 5.91
N ILE A 357 -9.58 -11.53 5.74
CA ILE A 357 -8.84 -12.41 4.86
C ILE A 357 -9.61 -12.52 3.54
N GLU A 358 -8.96 -12.13 2.44
CA GLU A 358 -9.44 -12.35 1.09
C GLU A 358 -8.80 -13.61 0.52
N ASN A 359 -9.65 -14.54 0.06
CA ASN A 359 -9.23 -15.73 -0.69
C ASN A 359 -9.77 -15.59 -2.12
N TYR A 360 -8.92 -15.82 -3.12
CA TYR A 360 -9.33 -15.65 -4.52
C TYR A 360 -10.58 -16.49 -4.85
N GLY A 361 -11.64 -15.82 -5.32
CA GLY A 361 -12.90 -16.45 -5.72
C GLY A 361 -13.82 -16.87 -4.57
N LYS A 362 -13.55 -16.44 -3.33
CA LYS A 362 -14.39 -16.72 -2.16
C LYS A 362 -14.82 -15.43 -1.46
N GLU A 363 -15.87 -15.54 -0.66
CA GLU A 363 -16.30 -14.46 0.23
C GLU A 363 -15.21 -14.13 1.28
N PRO A 364 -15.01 -12.85 1.62
CA PRO A 364 -14.06 -12.45 2.64
C PRO A 364 -14.38 -13.01 4.03
N PHE A 365 -13.33 -13.40 4.77
CA PHE A 365 -13.44 -13.79 6.18
C PHE A 365 -13.02 -12.63 7.08
N TYR A 366 -13.97 -12.05 7.82
CA TYR A 366 -13.68 -10.89 8.67
C TYR A 366 -13.09 -11.31 10.02
N ILE A 367 -11.88 -10.82 10.30
CA ILE A 367 -11.28 -10.83 11.64
C ILE A 367 -11.91 -9.71 12.47
N TYR A 368 -12.12 -8.55 11.87
CA TYR A 368 -12.81 -7.40 12.45
C TYR A 368 -13.69 -6.69 11.40
N PRO A 369 -14.92 -6.26 11.74
CA PRO A 369 -15.64 -6.64 12.95
C PRO A 369 -15.91 -8.15 12.96
N GLU A 370 -15.90 -8.76 14.15
CA GLU A 370 -16.22 -10.19 14.27
C GLU A 370 -17.60 -10.47 13.64
N GLN A 371 -17.70 -11.47 12.76
CA GLN A 371 -18.99 -11.84 12.20
C GLN A 371 -19.95 -12.30 13.31
N SER A 372 -21.01 -11.53 13.54
CA SER A 372 -22.14 -11.99 14.34
C SER A 372 -22.97 -12.97 13.53
N ASP A 373 -23.04 -14.23 13.94
CA ASP A 373 -24.03 -15.16 13.38
C ASP A 373 -25.44 -14.56 13.53
N ALA A 374 -26.35 -14.85 12.58
CA ALA A 374 -27.79 -14.52 12.63
C ALA A 374 -28.56 -15.08 13.86
N LYS A 375 -27.84 -15.56 14.89
CA LYS A 375 -28.32 -16.05 16.18
C LYS A 375 -27.62 -15.40 17.40
N GLY A 376 -26.85 -14.33 17.22
CA GLY A 376 -26.34 -13.51 18.33
C GLY A 376 -25.41 -14.26 19.31
N LYS A 377 -24.49 -15.08 18.79
CA LYS A 377 -23.41 -15.66 19.60
C LYS A 377 -22.07 -15.39 18.91
N ASN A 378 -21.18 -14.65 19.58
CA ASN A 378 -19.78 -14.48 19.15
C ASN A 378 -19.11 -15.87 19.13
N LYS A 379 -18.40 -16.18 18.05
CA LYS A 379 -17.53 -17.36 17.97
C LYS A 379 -16.29 -17.12 18.83
N SER A 380 -16.34 -17.44 20.12
CA SER A 380 -15.11 -17.73 20.87
C SER A 380 -14.59 -19.11 20.40
N GLN A 381 -13.52 -19.16 19.61
CA GLN A 381 -12.71 -20.36 19.39
C GLN A 381 -11.33 -20.14 20.06
N GLY A 382 -10.73 -21.02 20.86
CA GLY A 382 -11.10 -22.36 21.29
C GLY A 382 -10.40 -22.74 22.61
N LYS A 383 -11.15 -23.34 23.54
CA LYS A 383 -10.58 -23.95 24.76
C LYS A 383 -10.09 -25.37 24.47
N GLY A 384 -8.80 -25.53 24.20
CA GLY A 384 -8.13 -26.83 24.19
C GLY A 384 -7.94 -27.37 25.62
N LYS A 385 -8.82 -28.27 26.07
CA LYS A 385 -8.62 -29.02 27.33
C LYS A 385 -7.55 -30.11 27.15
N HIS A 386 -6.34 -29.89 27.69
CA HIS A 386 -5.38 -30.96 27.95
C HIS A 386 -5.94 -31.95 29.00
N LYS A 387 -6.28 -33.17 28.58
CA LYS A 387 -6.45 -34.31 29.50
C LYS A 387 -5.10 -35.03 29.64
N SER A 388 -4.45 -34.86 30.79
CA SER A 388 -3.29 -35.66 31.18
C SER A 388 -3.70 -37.13 31.39
N GLN A 389 -3.16 -38.06 30.61
CA GLN A 389 -3.21 -39.48 30.93
C GLN A 389 -2.19 -39.77 32.03
N GLY A 390 -2.67 -39.86 33.27
CA GLY A 390 -1.93 -40.41 34.41
C GLY A 390 -2.14 -41.91 34.50
N LYS A 391 -1.07 -42.68 34.31
CA LYS A 391 -0.97 -44.10 34.65
C LYS A 391 -1.20 -44.31 36.15
N GLY A 392 -1.90 -45.39 36.53
CA GLY A 392 -1.47 -46.21 37.67
C GLY A 392 -2.51 -46.81 38.62
N LYS A 393 -2.58 -48.15 38.53
CA LYS A 393 -2.61 -49.14 39.63
C LYS A 393 -3.91 -49.41 40.42
N LYS A 394 -4.25 -50.72 40.38
CA LYS A 394 -4.66 -51.65 41.48
C LYS A 394 -5.88 -51.21 42.30
N LYS A 395 -6.91 -52.03 42.46
CA LYS A 395 -6.95 -53.46 42.76
C LYS A 395 -8.35 -53.99 42.44
#